data_AF-A0A3S1CW15-F1
#
_entry.id   AF-A0A3S1CW15-F1
#
_cell.length_a   1.000
_cell.length_b   1.000
_cell.length_c   1.000
_cell.angle_alpha   90.00
_cell.angle_beta   90.00
_cell.angle_gamma   90.00
#
_symmetry.space_group_name_H-M   'P 1'
#
loop_
_entity.id
_entity.type
_entity.pdbx_description
1 polymer ?
#
loop_
_entity_poly.entity_id
_entity_poly.type
_entity_poly.pdbx_seq_one_letter_code
_entity_poly.pdbx_strand_id
1 'polypeptide(L)' 'MEEIVFAGWYVDAQEPVTLKDSEPKPDVVIILGNNRDYTELHPGSNDLALVVEIADSTLERDRSYKKRI' A
#
# COMPACT_ATOMS: atom_id res chain seq x y z
N MET A 1 16.11 14.23 4.91
CA MET A 1 15.70 12.90 4.44
C MET A 1 15.21 13.13 3.02
N GLU A 2 15.93 12.59 2.05
CA GLU A 2 15.70 12.87 0.63
C GLU A 2 14.24 12.55 0.28
N GLU A 3 13.61 13.41 -0.53
CA GLU A 3 12.26 13.17 -1.04
C GLU A 3 12.33 11.92 -1.94
N ILE A 4 12.03 10.75 -1.37
CA ILE A 4 12.00 9.48 -2.11
C ILE A 4 10.74 9.42 -3.00
N VAL A 5 9.76 10.30 -2.76
CA VAL A 5 8.47 10.37 -3.46
C VAL A 5 8.12 11.81 -3.83
N PHE A 6 7.16 11.97 -4.73
CA PHE A 6 6.68 13.27 -5.18
C PHE A 6 6.04 14.07 -4.04
N ALA A 7 6.14 15.40 -4.10
CA ALA A 7 5.45 16.29 -3.17
C ALA A 7 3.95 16.00 -3.08
N GLY A 8 3.42 16.00 -1.86
CA GLY A 8 2.02 15.65 -1.59
C GLY A 8 1.74 14.15 -1.59
N TRP A 9 2.77 13.31 -1.54
CA TRP A 9 2.67 11.87 -1.31
C TRP A 9 3.59 11.46 -0.17
N TYR A 10 3.27 10.36 0.50
CA TYR A 10 4.13 9.77 1.52
C TYR A 10 4.21 8.26 1.37
N VAL A 11 5.27 7.67 1.92
CA VAL A 11 5.46 6.22 1.97
C VAL A 11 4.95 5.71 3.30
N ASP A 12 4.21 4.60 3.26
CA ASP A 12 3.82 3.84 4.42
C ASP A 12 4.13 2.35 4.21
N ALA A 13 4.21 1.59 5.28
CA ALA A 13 4.64 0.21 5.24
C ALA A 13 3.94 -0.60 6.32
N GLN A 14 3.45 -1.79 5.98
CA GLN A 14 2.78 -2.66 6.93
C GLN A 14 1.64 -1.92 7.64
N GLU A 15 0.78 -1.25 6.89
CA GLU A 15 -0.45 -0.63 7.40
C GLU A 15 -1.65 -1.04 6.52
N PRO A 16 -2.86 -1.19 7.08
CA PRO A 16 -4.03 -1.58 6.29
C PRO A 16 -4.40 -0.50 5.27
N VAL A 17 -4.91 -0.95 4.12
CA VAL A 17 -5.57 -0.10 3.12
C VAL A 17 -6.97 -0.62 2.88
N THR A 18 -7.97 0.26 2.75
CA THR A 18 -9.37 -0.16 2.56
C THR A 18 -9.67 -0.31 1.09
N LEU A 19 -10.00 -1.54 0.69
CA LEU A 19 -10.52 -1.86 -0.64
C LEU A 19 -12.02 -2.11 -0.56
N LYS A 20 -12.64 -2.34 -1.73
CA LYS A 20 -14.08 -2.54 -1.82
C LYS A 20 -14.59 -3.67 -0.91
N ASP A 21 -13.84 -4.78 -0.85
CA ASP A 21 -14.28 -6.02 -0.21
C ASP A 21 -13.28 -6.55 0.84
N SER A 22 -12.18 -5.83 1.13
CA SER A 22 -11.11 -6.30 2.02
C SER A 22 -10.23 -5.16 2.56
N GLU A 23 -9.45 -5.45 3.60
CA GLU A 23 -8.43 -4.54 4.15
C GLU A 23 -7.06 -5.24 4.21
N PRO A 24 -6.38 -5.41 3.08
CA PRO A 24 -5.05 -6.00 3.07
C PRO A 24 -4.03 -5.07 3.74
N LYS A 25 -2.90 -5.65 4.13
CA LYS A 25 -1.79 -4.96 4.80
C LYS A 25 -0.53 -5.10 3.95
N PRO A 26 -0.30 -4.22 2.96
CA PRO A 26 0.81 -4.37 2.04
C PRO A 26 2.15 -4.08 2.70
N ASP A 27 3.23 -4.60 2.10
CA ASP A 27 4.56 -4.41 2.65
C ASP A 27 5.02 -2.95 2.55
N VAL A 28 4.77 -2.30 1.40
CA VAL A 28 5.03 -0.87 1.18
C VAL A 28 3.96 -0.27 0.26
N VAL A 29 3.53 0.95 0.57
CA VAL A 29 2.58 1.74 -0.23
C VAL A 29 3.04 3.19 -0.38
N ILE A 30 2.62 3.84 -1.48
CA ILE A 30 2.74 5.29 -1.67
C ILE A 30 1.33 5.88 -1.67
N ILE A 31 1.06 6.78 -0.73
CA ILE A 31 -0.29 7.31 -0.43
C ILE A 31 -0.31 8.82 -0.65
N LEU A 32 -1.43 9.33 -1.19
CA LEU A 32 -1.68 10.76 -1.39
C LEU A 32 -1.79 11.49 -0.05
N GLY A 33 -1.29 12.72 0.03
CA GLY A 33 -1.38 13.56 1.22
C GLY A 33 -0.28 13.27 2.24
N ASN A 34 -0.67 13.19 3.51
CA ASN A 34 0.22 12.88 4.63
C ASN A 34 -0.47 11.93 5.63
N ASN A 35 0.33 11.29 6.49
CA ASN A 35 -0.19 10.28 7.42
C ASN A 35 -1.27 10.77 8.39
N ARG A 36 -1.38 12.08 8.64
CA ARG A 36 -2.42 12.64 9.51
C ARG A 36 -3.80 12.71 8.85
N ASP A 37 -3.84 12.62 7.52
CA ASP A 37 -5.10 12.64 6.77
C ASP A 37 -5.91 11.34 6.98
N TYR A 38 -5.24 10.27 7.47
CA TYR A 38 -5.77 8.92 7.64
C TYR A 38 -5.75 8.44 9.11
N THR A 39 -5.90 9.35 10.08
CA THR A 39 -5.92 8.98 11.52
C THR A 39 -7.19 8.26 11.96
N GLU A 40 -8.30 8.47 11.24
CA GLU A 40 -9.62 7.90 11.58
C GLU A 40 -10.03 6.75 10.65
N LEU A 41 -9.45 6.71 9.44
CA LEU A 41 -9.79 5.77 8.37
C LEU A 41 -8.53 5.40 7.60
N HIS A 42 -8.44 4.17 7.12
CA HIS A 42 -7.34 3.72 6.27
C HIS A 42 -7.45 4.31 4.86
N PRO A 43 -6.31 4.53 4.16
CA PRO A 43 -6.32 4.97 2.78
C PRO A 43 -7.09 4.01 1.87
N GLY A 44 -7.90 4.56 0.98
CA GLY A 44 -8.66 3.80 0.01
C GLY A 44 -7.88 3.56 -1.28
N SER A 45 -8.39 2.71 -2.17
CA SER A 45 -7.75 2.43 -3.47
C SER A 45 -7.49 3.67 -4.34
N ASN A 46 -8.29 4.73 -4.21
CA ASN A 46 -8.09 5.99 -4.93
C ASN A 46 -6.96 6.86 -4.37
N ASP A 47 -6.50 6.55 -3.15
CA ASP A 47 -5.45 7.29 -2.45
C ASP A 47 -4.06 6.67 -2.68
N LEU A 48 -3.97 5.51 -3.35
CA LEU A 48 -2.73 4.76 -3.56
C LEU A 48 -2.13 5.02 -4.95
N ALA A 49 -0.87 5.43 -5.01
CA ALA A 49 -0.09 5.50 -6.26
C ALA A 49 0.66 4.20 -6.57
N LEU A 50 1.07 3.47 -5.54
CA LEU A 50 1.85 2.24 -5.68
C LEU A 50 1.60 1.33 -4.47
N VAL A 51 1.53 0.02 -4.73
CA VAL A 51 1.51 -1.04 -3.73
C VAL A 51 2.62 -2.04 -4.07
N VAL A 52 3.44 -2.40 -3.09
CA VAL A 52 4.55 -3.33 -3.24
C VAL A 52 4.41 -4.46 -2.23
N GLU A 53 4.58 -5.68 -2.72
CA GLU A 53 4.54 -6.93 -1.96
C GLU A 53 5.88 -7.65 -2.12
N ILE A 54 6.47 -8.07 -1.02
CA ILE A 54 7.70 -8.83 -0.95
C ILE A 54 7.31 -10.30 -0.86
N ALA A 55 7.71 -11.08 -1.86
CA ALA A 55 7.53 -12.52 -1.87
C ALA A 55 8.84 -13.19 -1.45
N ASP A 56 8.83 -13.93 -0.34
CA ASP A 56 9.95 -14.81 -0.02
C ASP A 56 9.96 -16.00 -1.00
N SER A 57 11.11 -16.28 -1.59
CA SER A 57 11.25 -17.02 -2.85
C SER A 57 10.65 -18.44 -2.86
N THR A 58 9.40 -18.56 -3.36
CA THR A 58 8.96 -19.59 -4.30
C THR A 58 8.11 -18.93 -5.38
N LEU A 59 8.78 -18.35 -6.37
CA LEU A 59 8.23 -17.53 -7.45
C LEU A 59 7.06 -18.19 -8.23
N GLU A 60 6.92 -19.52 -8.20
CA GLU A 60 5.83 -20.24 -8.86
C GLU A 60 4.50 -20.26 -8.09
N ARG A 61 4.50 -20.06 -6.76
CA ARG A 61 3.27 -20.14 -5.95
C ARG A 61 2.56 -18.80 -5.75
N ASP A 62 3.26 -17.69 -5.87
CA ASP A 62 2.75 -16.39 -5.40
C ASP A 62 1.95 -15.61 -6.48
N ARG A 63 2.09 -15.97 -7.77
CA ARG A 63 1.38 -15.29 -8.87
C ARG A 63 -0.13 -15.54 -8.93
N SER A 64 -0.65 -16.56 -8.24
CA SER A 64 -2.08 -16.89 -8.24
C SER A 64 -2.83 -16.39 -6.99
N TYR A 65 -2.15 -16.22 -5.85
CA TYR A 65 -2.80 -15.82 -4.59
C TYR A 65 -2.81 -14.31 -4.38
N LYS A 66 -1.73 -13.59 -4.69
CA LYS A 66 -1.62 -12.14 -4.44
C LYS A 66 -2.25 -11.24 -5.52
N LYS A 67 -2.81 -11.82 -6.58
CA LYS A 67 -3.42 -11.09 -7.71
C LYS A 67 -4.94 -10.92 -7.62
N ARG A 68 -5.58 -11.41 -6.56
CA ARG A 68 -6.99 -11.12 -6.24
C ARG A 68 -7.03 -10.03 -5.17
N ILE A 69 -6.67 -8.83 -5.60
CA ILE A 69 -6.86 -7.57 -4.91
C ILE A 69 -7.57 -6.66 -5.90
#